data_AF-A0A5C7L7L2-F1
#
_entry.id   AF-A0A5C7L7L2-F1
#
_cell.length_a   1.000
_cell.length_b   1.000
_cell.length_c   1.000
_cell.angle_alpha   90.00
_cell.angle_beta   90.00
_cell.angle_gamma   90.00
#
_symmetry.space_group_name_H-M   'P 1'
#
loop_
_entity.id
_entity.type
_entity.pdbx_description
1 polymer ?
#
loop_
_entity_poly.entity_id
_entity_poly.type
_entity_poly.pdbx_seq_one_letter_code
_entity_poly.pdbx_strand_id
1 'polypeptide(L)'
;MADIDYTSYENALGLGGGQVDTSSLGSIVSTILPTLLTLAGIILFGMLVSGGFTMLAGAADKEAQEKGKKTITSALFGFAVIFLAFWIAQILQVIFKIDIVG
;
A
#
# COMPACT_ATOMS: atom_id res chain seq x y z
N MET A 1 6.89 30.45 16.70
CA MET A 1 6.43 29.55 15.63
C MET A 1 6.67 28.14 16.15
N ALA A 2 5.64 27.31 16.29
CA ALA A 2 5.84 25.92 16.64
C ALA A 2 6.32 25.22 15.37
N ASP A 3 7.50 24.62 15.40
CA ASP A 3 7.95 23.76 14.29
C ASP A 3 7.00 22.58 14.20
N ILE A 4 6.35 22.43 13.05
CA ILE A 4 5.52 21.26 12.78
C ILE A 4 6.51 20.11 12.59
N ASP A 5 6.45 19.13 13.49
CA ASP A 5 7.26 17.91 13.37
C ASP A 5 6.76 17.07 12.20
N TYR A 6 7.34 17.27 11.02
CA TYR A 6 7.04 16.50 9.82
C TYR A 6 7.39 15.01 9.97
N THR A 7 8.35 14.69 10.85
CA THR A 7 8.88 13.33 10.99
C THR A 7 7.86 12.38 11.60
N SER A 8 6.95 12.86 12.45
CA SER A 8 5.88 12.03 13.01
C SER A 8 4.87 11.61 11.94
N TYR A 9 4.56 12.51 10.99
CA TYR A 9 3.64 12.22 9.88
C TYR A 9 4.31 11.32 8.84
N GLU A 10 5.60 11.54 8.55
CA GLU A 10 6.37 10.70 7.66
C GLU A 10 6.43 9.25 8.16
N ASN A 11 6.71 9.05 9.45
CA ASN A 11 6.70 7.73 10.07
C ASN A 11 5.29 7.10 10.11
N ALA A 12 4.25 7.88 10.44
CA ALA A 12 2.87 7.40 10.46
C ALA A 12 2.35 6.97 9.07
N LEU A 13 2.81 7.63 8.01
CA LEU A 13 2.50 7.28 6.63
C LEU A 13 3.45 6.21 6.05
N GLY A 14 4.43 5.73 6.83
CA GLY A 14 5.43 4.79 6.34
C GLY A 14 6.37 5.40 5.29
N LEU A 15 6.41 6.72 5.13
CA LEU A 15 7.28 7.42 4.19
C LEU A 15 8.56 7.95 4.85
N GLY A 16 8.70 7.75 6.17
CA GLY A 16 9.92 8.05 6.91
C GLY A 16 11.06 7.20 6.38
N GLY A 17 11.96 7.82 5.61
CA GLY A 17 13.21 7.21 5.14
C GLY A 17 14.19 6.98 6.30
N GLY A 18 13.78 6.17 7.28
CA GLY A 18 14.61 5.75 8.39
C GLY A 18 15.82 4.99 7.86
N GLN A 19 16.97 5.21 8.49
CA GLN A 19 18.21 4.49 8.22
C GLN A 19 17.91 2.98 8.19
N VAL A 20 18.07 2.35 7.03
CA VAL A 20 17.84 0.91 6.86
C VAL A 20 18.89 0.19 7.68
N ASP A 21 18.50 -0.24 8.88
CA ASP A 21 19.38 -0.98 9.76
C ASP A 21 19.47 -2.43 9.24
N THR A 22 20.63 -2.78 8.70
CA THR A 22 20.92 -4.08 8.09
C THR A 22 21.30 -5.14 9.12
N SER A 23 21.22 -4.83 10.42
CA SER A 23 21.57 -5.76 11.50
C SER A 23 20.71 -7.02 11.54
N SER A 24 19.51 -7.00 10.96
CA SER A 24 18.67 -8.19 10.81
C SER A 24 17.76 -8.13 9.58
N LEU A 25 17.38 -9.30 9.06
CA LEU A 25 16.39 -9.41 7.99
C LEU A 25 15.03 -8.83 8.41
N GLY A 26 14.67 -8.95 9.70
CA GLY A 26 13.46 -8.35 10.25
C GLY A 26 13.47 -6.83 10.14
N SER A 27 14.59 -6.20 10.51
CA SER A 27 14.77 -4.73 10.46
C SER A 27 14.62 -4.17 9.03
N ILE A 28 15.22 -4.82 8.04
CA ILE A 28 15.11 -4.41 6.63
C ILE A 28 13.64 -4.42 6.15
N VAL A 29 12.91 -5.49 6.50
CA VAL A 29 11.48 -5.61 6.15
C VAL A 29 10.66 -4.57 6.93
N SER A 30 11.00 -4.32 8.19
CA SER A 30 10.34 -3.32 9.05
C SER A 30 10.37 -1.92 8.46
N THR A 31 11.49 -1.54 7.84
CA THR A 31 11.66 -0.21 7.25
C THR A 31 10.97 -0.08 5.89
N ILE A 32 11.09 -1.08 5.01
CA ILE A 32 10.65 -0.95 3.61
C ILE A 32 9.16 -1.27 3.45
N LEU A 33 8.64 -2.21 4.22
CA LEU A 33 7.27 -2.70 4.07
C LEU A 33 6.20 -1.61 4.25
N PRO A 34 6.22 -0.77 5.31
CA PRO A 34 5.20 0.27 5.47
C PRO A 34 5.22 1.28 4.31
N THR A 35 6.39 1.64 3.78
CA THR A 35 6.50 2.50 2.57
C THR A 35 5.84 1.86 1.36
N LEU A 36 6.10 0.57 1.12
CA LEU A 36 5.51 -0.16 0.02
C LEU A 36 3.99 -0.29 0.16
N LEU A 37 3.49 -0.57 1.37
CA LEU A 37 2.05 -0.66 1.62
C LEU A 37 1.34 0.68 1.35
N THR A 38 1.93 1.80 1.78
CA THR A 38 1.37 3.14 1.51
C THR A 38 1.36 3.47 0.01
N LEU A 39 2.47 3.27 -0.69
CA LEU A 39 2.54 3.52 -2.13
C LEU A 39 1.59 2.60 -2.91
N ALA A 40 1.53 1.32 -2.55
CA ALA A 40 0.64 0.37 -3.17
C ALA A 40 -0.83 0.72 -2.94
N GLY A 41 -1.18 1.21 -1.75
CA GLY A 41 -2.52 1.71 -1.43
C GLY A 41 -2.94 2.89 -2.32
N ILE A 42 -2.03 3.84 -2.55
CA ILE A 42 -2.29 5.01 -3.43
C ILE A 42 -2.50 4.55 -4.88
N ILE A 43 -1.63 3.66 -5.38
CA ILE A 43 -1.75 3.12 -6.74
C ILE A 43 -3.06 2.36 -6.90
N LEU A 44 -3.38 1.49 -5.94
CA LEU A 44 -4.62 0.72 -5.91
C LEU A 44 -5.85 1.63 -5.96
N PHE A 45 -5.86 2.67 -5.15
CA PHE A 45 -6.93 3.66 -5.14
C PHE A 45 -7.09 4.32 -6.52
N GLY A 46 -5.99 4.74 -7.15
CA GLY A 46 -6.01 5.30 -8.51
C GLY A 46 -6.54 4.33 -9.56
N MET A 47 -6.19 3.05 -9.47
CA MET A 47 -6.70 2.01 -10.37
C MET A 47 -8.20 1.76 -10.18
N LEU A 48 -8.69 1.74 -8.94
CA LEU A 48 -10.12 1.57 -8.65
C LEU A 48 -10.92 2.76 -9.16
N VAL A 49 -10.46 3.99 -8.91
CA VAL A 49 -11.13 5.21 -9.38
C VAL A 49 -11.13 5.27 -10.91
N SER A 50 -10.00 5.02 -11.56
CA SER A 50 -9.91 5.06 -13.03
C SER A 50 -10.72 3.93 -13.70
N GLY A 51 -10.69 2.71 -13.15
CA GLY A 51 -11.49 1.59 -13.63
C GLY A 51 -12.99 1.83 -13.48
N GLY A 52 -13.42 2.28 -12.30
CA GLY A 52 -14.81 2.65 -12.03
C GLY A 52 -15.29 3.80 -12.90
N PHE A 53 -14.50 4.87 -13.01
CA PHE A 53 -14.81 6.01 -13.88
C PHE A 53 -14.91 5.60 -15.35
N THR A 54 -14.04 4.70 -15.83
CA THR A 54 -14.11 4.17 -17.20
C THR A 54 -15.43 3.44 -17.46
N MET A 55 -15.92 2.65 -16.50
CA MET A 55 -17.23 1.99 -16.61
C MET A 55 -18.39 2.99 -16.58
N LEU A 56 -18.30 4.03 -15.76
CA LEU A 56 -19.36 5.05 -15.66
C LEU A 56 -19.42 5.93 -16.91
N ALA A 57 -18.27 6.38 -17.40
CA ALA A 57 -18.16 7.23 -18.59
C ALA A 57 -18.53 6.49 -19.88
N GLY A 58 -18.17 5.20 -19.98
CA GLY A 58 -18.47 4.33 -21.11
C GLY A 58 -19.69 3.43 -20.89
N ALA A 59 -20.73 3.88 -20.19
CA ALA A 59 -21.87 3.05 -19.81
C ALA A 59 -22.59 2.39 -21.02
N ALA A 60 -22.61 3.08 -22.17
CA ALA A 60 -23.21 2.58 -23.41
C ALA A 60 -22.24 1.80 -24.31
N ASP A 61 -20.95 1.79 -23.99
CA ASP A 61 -19.89 1.18 -24.79
C ASP A 61 -19.40 -0.13 -24.16
N LYS A 62 -19.50 -1.23 -24.90
CA LYS A 62 -19.13 -2.57 -24.39
C LYS A 62 -17.64 -2.69 -24.13
N GLU A 63 -16.79 -2.04 -24.92
CA GLU A 63 -15.34 -2.11 -24.77
C GLU A 63 -14.89 -1.41 -23.47
N ALA A 64 -15.43 -0.23 -23.18
CA ALA A 64 -15.19 0.49 -21.94
C ALA A 64 -15.67 -0.30 -20.70
N GLN A 65 -16.81 -0.99 -20.80
CA GLN A 65 -17.27 -1.88 -19.73
C GLN A 65 -16.29 -3.03 -19.47
N GLU A 66 -15.81 -3.70 -20.51
CA GLU A 66 -14.86 -4.82 -20.36
C GLU A 66 -13.50 -4.33 -19.82
N LYS A 67 -13.00 -3.21 -20.33
CA LYS A 67 -11.75 -2.59 -19.88
C LYS A 67 -11.83 -2.19 -18.41
N GLY A 68 -12.91 -1.52 -18.01
CA GLY A 68 -13.12 -1.11 -16.63
C GLY A 68 -13.23 -2.31 -15.67
N LYS A 69 -13.99 -3.36 -16.04
CA LYS A 69 -14.05 -4.62 -15.28
C LYS A 69 -12.69 -5.27 -15.13
N LYS A 70 -11.89 -5.32 -16.20
CA LYS A 70 -10.52 -5.86 -16.16
C LYS A 70 -9.64 -5.07 -15.20
N THR A 71 -9.67 -3.73 -15.27
CA THR A 71 -8.92 -2.87 -14.35
C THR A 71 -9.31 -3.09 -12.90
N ILE A 72 -10.62 -3.14 -12.58
CA ILE A 72 -11.10 -3.41 -11.22
C ILE A 72 -10.67 -4.79 -10.74
N THR A 73 -10.74 -5.80 -11.62
CA THR A 73 -10.31 -7.17 -11.29
C THR A 73 -8.82 -7.21 -10.98
N SER A 74 -7.98 -6.58 -11.81
CA SER A 74 -6.54 -6.46 -11.56
C SER A 74 -6.23 -5.69 -10.26
N ALA A 75 -6.99 -4.63 -9.98
CA ALA A 75 -6.88 -3.89 -8.72
C ALA A 75 -7.22 -4.80 -7.53
N LEU A 76 -8.28 -5.61 -7.62
CA LEU A 76 -8.67 -6.53 -6.55
C LEU A 76 -7.61 -7.61 -6.28
N PHE A 77 -6.95 -8.12 -7.32
CA PHE A 77 -5.79 -9.01 -7.16
C PHE A 77 -4.61 -8.29 -6.48
N GLY A 78 -4.30 -7.05 -6.88
CA GLY A 78 -3.27 -6.25 -6.23
C GLY A 78 -3.58 -6.00 -4.75
N PHE A 79 -4.85 -5.70 -4.43
CA PHE A 79 -5.32 -5.57 -3.06
C PHE A 79 -5.13 -6.85 -2.26
N ALA A 80 -5.47 -8.01 -2.82
CA ALA A 80 -5.27 -9.30 -2.15
C ALA A 80 -3.78 -9.54 -1.79
N VAL A 81 -2.85 -9.16 -2.67
CA VAL A 81 -1.41 -9.26 -2.40
C VAL A 81 -0.98 -8.34 -1.25
N ILE A 82 -1.39 -7.07 -1.29
CA ILE A 82 -1.11 -6.09 -0.22
C ILE A 82 -1.67 -6.57 1.11
N PHE A 83 -2.91 -7.07 1.09
CA PHE A 83 -3.59 -7.62 2.25
C PHE A 83 -2.79 -8.79 2.85
N LEU A 84 -2.41 -9.78 2.05
CA LEU A 84 -1.59 -10.90 2.50
C LEU A 84 -0.22 -10.46 3.04
N ALA A 85 0.43 -9.49 2.38
CA ALA A 85 1.70 -8.95 2.82
C ALA A 85 1.60 -8.32 4.22
N PHE A 86 0.51 -7.58 4.50
CA PHE A 86 0.23 -7.05 5.83
C PHE A 86 0.06 -8.17 6.87
N TRP A 87 -0.70 -9.22 6.59
CA TRP A 87 -0.87 -10.33 7.53
C TRP A 87 0.45 -11.06 7.82
N ILE A 88 1.29 -11.25 6.81
CA ILE A 88 2.63 -11.81 6.98
C ILE A 88 3.46 -10.89 7.89
N ALA A 89 3.39 -9.57 7.69
CA ALA A 89 4.05 -8.59 8.56
C ALA A 89 3.65 -8.76 10.02
N GLN A 90 2.35 -8.81 10.31
CA GLN A 90 1.81 -8.97 11.67
C GLN A 90 2.33 -10.26 12.32
N ILE A 91 2.41 -11.36 11.56
CA ILE A 91 2.96 -12.63 12.08
C ILE A 91 4.45 -12.47 12.42
N LEU A 92 5.22 -11.81 11.55
CA LEU A 92 6.64 -11.58 11.78
C LEU A 92 6.87 -10.68 13.01
N GLN A 93 6.04 -9.65 13.24
CA GLN A 93 6.13 -8.83 14.46
C GLN A 93 6.02 -9.68 15.73
N VAL A 94 5.04 -10.57 15.79
CA VAL A 94 4.79 -11.43 16.96
C VAL A 94 5.97 -12.38 17.22
N ILE A 95 6.57 -12.93 16.15
CA ILE A 95 7.69 -13.87 16.27
C ILE A 95 8.97 -13.15 16.67
N PHE A 96 9.29 -12.04 16.01
CA PHE A 96 10.55 -11.32 16.20
C PHE A 96 10.50 -10.27 17.31
N LYS A 97 9.33 -10.01 17.90
CA LYS A 97 9.10 -8.93 18.89
C LYS A 97 9.61 -7.56 18.39
N ILE A 98 9.39 -7.28 17.11
CA ILE A 98 9.75 -6.02 16.46
C ILE A 98 8.47 -5.36 15.93
N ASP A 99 8.35 -4.04 16.09
CA ASP A 99 7.22 -3.27 15.57
C ASP A 99 7.46 -2.91 14.08
N ILE A 100 6.87 -3.71 13.19
CA ILE A 100 6.93 -3.54 11.70
C ILE A 100 5.85 -2.57 11.18
N VAL A 101 4.79 -2.40 11.98
CA VAL A 101 3.49 -1.84 11.62
C VAL A 101 2.92 -1.33 12.94
N GLY A 102 3.33 -0.12 13.34
CA GLY A 102 2.76 0.65 14.45
C GLY A 102 2.66 -0.05 15.80
#